data_AF-A0A7C2IAF5-F1
#
_entry.id   AF-A0A7C2IAF5-F1
#
_cell.length_a   1.000
_cell.length_b   1.000
_cell.length_c   1.000
_cell.angle_alpha   90.00
_cell.angle_beta   90.00
_cell.angle_gamma   90.00
#
_symmetry.space_group_name_H-M   'P 1'
#
loop_
_entity.id
_entity.type
_entity.pdbx_description
1 polymer ?
#
loop_
_entity_poly.entity_id
_entity_poly.type
_entity_poly.pdbx_seq_one_letter_code
_entity_poly.pdbx_strand_id
1 'polypeptide(L)'
;MSLWNPVCDTTMDCCQIITTVIQNFSDPLTQDLTVTVAPKVVTFCQSSHGYAQLDPWVYDVATDGSGTLISQGWYEGHHDGKAWEMANNAAHPIEMQACYHKSKAGHRIRLRITTADLIMILPLQNPGFIWPYHNKKLPSRLILPVVPN
;
A
#
# COMPACT_ATOMS: atom_id res chain seq x y z
N MET A 1 -22.59 -2.52 -25.67
CA MET A 1 -22.87 -2.71 -24.24
C MET A 1 -21.57 -2.47 -23.49
N SER A 2 -21.20 -1.20 -23.27
CA SER A 2 -19.97 -0.82 -22.56
C SER A 2 -20.33 -0.37 -21.16
N LEU A 3 -20.07 -1.22 -20.18
CA LEU A 3 -20.18 -0.87 -18.76
C LEU A 3 -18.94 -0.06 -18.39
N TRP A 4 -19.12 1.25 -18.33
CA TRP A 4 -18.22 2.16 -17.61
C TRP A 4 -18.29 1.78 -16.12
N ASN A 5 -17.22 1.19 -15.60
CA ASN A 5 -17.01 1.05 -14.16
C ASN A 5 -16.33 2.34 -13.66
N PRO A 6 -16.93 3.10 -12.75
CA PRO A 6 -16.21 4.18 -12.08
C PRO A 6 -15.20 3.53 -11.14
N VAL A 7 -13.92 3.52 -11.54
CA VAL A 7 -12.82 3.29 -10.61
C VAL A 7 -12.85 4.48 -9.66
N CYS A 8 -13.28 4.26 -8.41
CA CYS A 8 -13.03 5.22 -7.33
C CYS A 8 -11.51 5.27 -7.11
N ASP A 9 -10.86 6.15 -7.85
CA ASP A 9 -9.42 6.37 -7.81
C ASP A 9 -9.11 7.30 -6.63
N THR A 10 -9.18 6.74 -5.42
CA THR A 10 -8.82 7.49 -4.21
C THR A 10 -7.30 7.57 -4.13
N THR A 11 -6.72 8.59 -4.76
CA THR A 11 -5.28 8.88 -4.69
C THR A 11 -4.91 9.36 -3.29
N MET A 12 -3.97 8.66 -2.64
CA MET A 12 -3.47 8.97 -1.31
C MET A 12 -2.03 9.50 -1.40
N ASP A 13 -1.79 10.72 -0.92
CA ASP A 13 -0.46 11.36 -0.90
C ASP A 13 0.41 10.80 0.24
N CYS A 14 1.70 10.57 -0.05
CA CYS A 14 2.63 9.76 0.77
C CYS A 14 3.85 10.56 1.26
N CYS A 15 3.75 11.27 2.39
CA CYS A 15 4.85 12.12 2.89
C CYS A 15 6.12 11.34 3.31
N GLN A 16 7.29 11.90 2.98
CA GLN A 16 8.64 11.38 3.31
C GLN A 16 8.99 11.57 4.80
N ILE A 17 9.48 10.53 5.46
CA ILE A 17 10.26 10.60 6.72
C ILE A 17 11.31 9.47 6.73
N ILE A 18 12.44 9.69 7.42
CA ILE A 18 13.40 8.67 7.88
C ILE A 18 12.68 7.76 8.90
N THR A 19 11.76 6.92 8.44
CA THR A 19 11.00 6.04 9.33
C THR A 19 10.87 4.65 8.73
N THR A 20 10.90 3.65 9.61
CA THR A 20 10.51 2.26 9.35
C THR A 20 9.07 2.13 8.85
N VAL A 21 8.28 3.22 8.90
CA VAL A 21 6.84 3.23 8.68
C VAL A 21 6.39 4.52 7.98
N ILE A 22 5.65 4.39 6.89
CA ILE A 22 4.93 5.50 6.24
C ILE A 22 3.43 5.17 6.25
N GLN A 23 2.58 6.16 6.48
CA GLN A 23 1.13 5.98 6.58
C GLN A 23 0.39 7.04 5.80
N ASN A 24 -0.59 6.60 5.01
CA ASN A 24 -1.52 7.48 4.30
C ASN A 24 -2.94 7.13 4.68
N PHE A 25 -3.83 8.12 4.55
CA PHE A 25 -5.26 7.96 4.72
C PHE A 25 -6.00 8.41 3.46
N SER A 26 -7.08 7.71 3.14
CA SER A 26 -8.11 8.21 2.24
C SER A 26 -8.96 9.28 2.93
N ASP A 27 -9.72 10.01 2.12
CA ASP A 27 -10.87 10.76 2.62
C ASP A 27 -11.90 9.82 3.25
N PRO A 28 -12.75 10.33 4.16
CA PRO A 28 -13.87 9.54 4.68
C PRO A 28 -14.72 8.98 3.55
N LEU A 29 -15.03 7.69 3.63
CA LEU A 29 -15.84 6.98 2.65
C LEU A 29 -17.23 7.60 2.59
N THR A 30 -17.68 7.98 1.40
CA THR A 30 -19.02 8.55 1.20
C THR A 30 -20.13 7.48 1.21
N GLN A 31 -19.74 6.21 1.07
CA GLN A 31 -20.64 5.05 1.04
C GLN A 31 -19.90 3.82 1.57
N ASP A 32 -20.66 2.77 1.90
CA ASP A 32 -20.09 1.47 2.28
C ASP A 32 -19.25 0.88 1.14
N LEU A 33 -18.07 0.36 1.45
CA LEU A 33 -17.12 -0.23 0.51
C LEU A 33 -16.86 -1.69 0.89
N THR A 34 -17.01 -2.61 -0.07
CA THR A 34 -16.74 -4.04 0.13
C THR A 34 -15.53 -4.47 -0.68
N VAL A 35 -14.49 -4.97 -0.01
CA VAL A 35 -13.31 -5.60 -0.62
C VAL A 35 -13.54 -7.11 -0.64
N THR A 36 -13.32 -7.78 -1.78
CA THR A 36 -13.70 -9.20 -1.94
C THR A 36 -12.57 -10.14 -2.35
N VAL A 37 -11.44 -9.61 -2.80
CA VAL A 37 -10.25 -10.41 -3.14
C VAL A 37 -8.98 -9.70 -2.65
N ALA A 38 -7.81 -10.25 -2.97
CA ALA A 38 -6.51 -9.68 -2.62
C ALA A 38 -6.35 -8.24 -3.13
N PRO A 39 -6.15 -7.26 -2.22
CA PRO A 39 -5.66 -5.95 -2.60
C PRO A 39 -4.28 -6.04 -3.25
N LYS A 40 -3.92 -4.99 -4.02
CA LYS A 40 -2.60 -4.88 -4.65
C LYS A 40 -1.97 -3.53 -4.35
N VAL A 41 -0.65 -3.51 -4.20
CA VAL A 41 0.10 -2.27 -4.02
C VAL A 41 1.10 -2.10 -5.15
N VAL A 42 1.01 -0.95 -5.83
CA VAL A 42 2.03 -0.48 -6.76
C VAL A 42 2.90 0.52 -6.03
N THR A 43 4.21 0.32 -6.08
CA THR A 43 5.21 1.20 -5.50
C THR A 43 6.24 1.60 -6.56
N PHE A 44 6.69 2.84 -6.44
CA PHE A 44 7.88 3.39 -7.06
C PHE A 44 8.80 3.81 -5.93
N CYS A 45 10.01 3.27 -5.87
CA CYS A 45 10.94 3.61 -4.81
C CYS A 45 12.40 3.62 -5.27
N GLN A 46 13.23 4.31 -4.51
CA GLN A 46 14.68 4.15 -4.55
C GLN A 46 15.16 3.65 -3.19
N SER A 47 16.23 2.88 -3.16
CA SER A 47 16.84 2.38 -1.93
C SER A 47 18.32 2.71 -1.90
N SER A 48 18.88 2.97 -0.72
CA SER A 48 20.34 3.12 -0.53
C SER A 48 21.11 1.82 -0.79
N HIS A 49 20.41 0.71 -0.98
CA HIS A 49 20.95 -0.59 -1.37
C HIS A 49 20.33 -1.05 -2.69
N GLY A 50 20.94 -2.04 -3.34
CA GLY A 50 20.34 -2.74 -4.49
C GLY A 50 19.14 -3.63 -4.14
N TYR A 51 18.49 -3.35 -3.01
CA TYR A 51 17.38 -4.13 -2.45
C TYR A 51 16.46 -3.24 -1.61
N ALA A 52 15.16 -3.54 -1.62
CA ALA A 52 14.17 -2.95 -0.73
C ALA A 52 13.20 -4.00 -0.19
N GLN A 53 12.95 -3.97 1.12
CA GLN A 53 11.85 -4.70 1.76
C GLN A 53 10.71 -3.72 2.03
N LEU A 54 9.50 -4.06 1.59
CA LEU A 54 8.29 -3.27 1.80
C LEU A 54 7.15 -4.19 2.27
N ASP A 55 6.60 -3.89 3.42
CA ASP A 55 5.50 -4.63 4.03
C ASP A 55 4.27 -3.73 4.06
N PRO A 56 3.36 -3.79 3.07
CA PRO A 56 2.12 -3.03 3.08
C PRO A 56 1.06 -3.65 4.02
N TRP A 57 0.38 -2.79 4.77
CA TRP A 57 -0.73 -3.11 5.66
C TRP A 57 -1.89 -2.18 5.35
N VAL A 58 -3.07 -2.74 5.13
CA VAL A 58 -4.30 -1.99 4.83
C VAL A 58 -5.24 -2.12 6.01
N TYR A 59 -5.72 -0.99 6.52
CA TYR A 59 -6.66 -0.93 7.63
C TYR A 59 -7.95 -0.22 7.24
N ASP A 60 -9.04 -0.67 7.85
CA ASP A 60 -10.27 0.10 8.01
C ASP A 60 -10.16 0.91 9.30
N VAL A 61 -10.35 2.22 9.23
CA VAL A 61 -10.27 3.12 10.39
C VAL A 61 -11.64 3.75 10.62
N ALA A 62 -12.25 3.39 11.75
CA ALA A 62 -13.55 3.90 12.14
C ALA A 62 -13.48 5.37 12.57
N THR A 63 -14.64 6.00 12.72
CA THR A 63 -14.76 7.43 13.09
C THR A 63 -14.24 7.76 14.48
N ASP A 64 -14.15 6.76 15.37
CA ASP A 64 -13.55 6.88 16.70
C ASP A 64 -12.01 6.72 16.70
N GLY A 65 -11.41 6.47 15.52
CA GLY A 65 -9.98 6.26 15.34
C GLY A 65 -9.51 4.81 15.54
N SER A 66 -10.40 3.89 15.92
CA SER A 66 -10.07 2.46 16.00
C SER A 66 -9.77 1.89 14.60
N GLY A 67 -8.80 0.98 14.53
CA GLY A 67 -8.34 0.41 13.26
C GLY A 67 -8.48 -1.11 13.22
N THR A 68 -9.11 -1.64 12.17
CA THR A 68 -9.19 -3.07 11.86
C THR A 68 -8.24 -3.38 10.71
N LEU A 69 -7.33 -4.36 10.89
CA LEU A 69 -6.48 -4.83 9.79
C LEU A 69 -7.33 -5.58 8.78
N ILE A 70 -7.34 -5.11 7.53
CA ILE A 70 -8.08 -5.73 6.41
C ILE A 70 -7.19 -6.76 5.71
N SER A 71 -5.97 -6.36 5.38
CA SER A 71 -5.04 -7.18 4.59
C SER A 71 -3.61 -6.71 4.83
N GLN A 72 -2.67 -7.64 4.71
CA GLN A 72 -1.24 -7.39 4.77
C GLN A 72 -0.55 -8.10 3.60
N GLY A 73 0.58 -7.58 3.18
CA GLY A 73 1.42 -8.19 2.15
C GLY A 73 2.89 -7.94 2.47
N TRP A 74 3.75 -8.48 1.62
CA TRP A 74 5.17 -8.26 1.70
C TRP A 74 5.83 -8.24 0.34
N TYR A 75 7.00 -7.64 0.29
CA TYR A 75 7.75 -7.45 -0.91
C TYR A 75 9.23 -7.42 -0.59
N GLU A 76 9.98 -8.20 -1.37
CA GLU A 76 11.42 -8.18 -1.41
C GLU A 76 11.84 -7.94 -2.86
N GLY A 77 12.29 -6.72 -3.15
CA GLY A 77 12.67 -6.31 -4.49
C GLY A 77 14.16 -6.13 -4.62
N HIS A 78 14.77 -6.74 -5.63
CA HIS A 78 16.17 -6.46 -6.02
C HIS A 78 16.19 -5.42 -7.15
N HIS A 79 16.97 -4.35 -6.96
CA HIS A 79 17.13 -3.26 -7.93
C HIS A 79 18.37 -3.50 -8.77
N ASP A 80 18.41 -4.52 -9.64
CA ASP A 80 19.56 -4.86 -10.51
C ASP A 80 20.98 -4.74 -9.86
N GLY A 81 21.04 -4.84 -8.52
CA GLY A 81 22.22 -4.61 -7.70
C GLY A 81 22.67 -3.15 -7.46
N LYS A 82 22.00 -2.10 -7.97
CA LYS A 82 22.47 -0.71 -7.85
C LYS A 82 21.70 0.10 -6.80
N ALA A 83 22.46 0.72 -5.91
CA ALA A 83 21.92 1.71 -4.98
C ALA A 83 21.35 2.92 -5.74
N TRP A 84 20.24 3.44 -5.23
CA TRP A 84 19.51 4.60 -5.72
C TRP A 84 18.95 4.47 -7.14
N GLU A 85 18.93 3.26 -7.70
CA GLU A 85 18.20 3.01 -8.94
C GLU A 85 16.69 3.05 -8.67
N MET A 86 15.95 3.64 -9.61
CA MET A 86 14.49 3.69 -9.52
C MET A 86 13.94 2.30 -9.77
N ALA A 87 13.23 1.78 -8.79
CA ALA A 87 12.53 0.52 -8.89
C ALA A 87 11.03 0.72 -8.86
N ASN A 88 10.34 -0.19 -9.53
CA ASN A 88 8.89 -0.26 -9.47
C ASN A 88 8.43 -1.70 -9.65
N ASN A 89 7.24 -1.96 -9.17
CA ASN A 89 6.56 -3.23 -9.32
C ASN A 89 5.30 -3.08 -10.18
N ALA A 90 5.21 -2.07 -11.05
CA ALA A 90 3.98 -1.77 -11.77
C ALA A 90 3.53 -2.91 -12.69
N ALA A 91 4.49 -3.66 -13.26
CA ALA A 91 4.21 -4.87 -14.04
C ALA A 91 3.77 -6.06 -13.19
N HIS A 92 4.22 -6.12 -11.92
CA HIS A 92 3.94 -7.19 -10.97
C HIS A 92 3.63 -6.61 -9.59
N PRO A 93 2.43 -6.00 -9.40
CA PRO A 93 2.09 -5.36 -8.15
C PRO A 93 2.19 -6.33 -6.97
N ILE A 94 2.49 -5.80 -5.78
CA ILE A 94 2.52 -6.61 -4.55
C ILE A 94 1.10 -7.07 -4.28
N GLU A 95 0.86 -8.36 -4.45
CA GLU A 95 -0.41 -8.98 -4.08
C GLU A 95 -0.43 -9.20 -2.56
N MET A 96 -1.48 -8.71 -1.92
CA MET A 96 -1.66 -8.83 -0.48
C MET A 96 -2.53 -10.06 -0.15
N GLN A 97 -2.65 -10.41 1.12
CA GLN A 97 -3.53 -11.48 1.56
C GLN A 97 -4.99 -11.21 1.14
N ALA A 98 -5.63 -12.22 0.55
CA ALA A 98 -7.04 -12.13 0.17
C ALA A 98 -7.91 -11.88 1.40
N CYS A 99 -8.90 -10.99 1.25
CA CYS A 99 -9.82 -10.65 2.31
C CYS A 99 -11.23 -10.45 1.76
N TYR A 100 -12.21 -10.65 2.64
CA TYR A 100 -13.57 -10.18 2.46
C TYR A 100 -13.89 -9.24 3.62
N HIS A 101 -13.98 -7.93 3.34
CA HIS A 101 -14.17 -6.92 4.37
C HIS A 101 -15.10 -5.81 3.89
N LYS A 102 -16.02 -5.39 4.76
CA LYS A 102 -16.94 -4.28 4.49
C LYS A 102 -16.61 -3.10 5.40
N SER A 103 -16.15 -2.01 4.81
CA SER A 103 -15.95 -0.73 5.46
C SER A 103 -17.20 0.14 5.35
N LYS A 104 -17.57 0.80 6.44
CA LYS A 104 -18.79 1.61 6.50
C LYS A 104 -18.56 3.01 5.95
N ALA A 105 -19.63 3.66 5.47
CA ALA A 105 -19.62 5.10 5.22
C ALA A 105 -19.10 5.88 6.47
N GLY A 106 -18.29 6.90 6.23
CA GLY A 106 -17.61 7.70 7.26
C GLY A 106 -16.28 7.14 7.75
N HIS A 107 -15.99 5.85 7.53
CA HIS A 107 -14.67 5.28 7.82
C HIS A 107 -13.61 5.78 6.84
N ARG A 108 -12.34 5.49 7.12
CA ARG A 108 -11.20 5.75 6.21
C ARG A 108 -10.45 4.46 5.93
N ILE A 109 -9.94 4.30 4.72
CA ILE A 109 -8.90 3.32 4.42
C ILE A 109 -7.53 3.92 4.74
N ARG A 110 -6.73 3.19 5.52
CA ARG A 110 -5.33 3.55 5.83
C ARG A 110 -4.38 2.54 5.20
N LEU A 111 -3.42 3.02 4.42
CA LEU A 111 -2.28 2.24 3.96
C LEU A 111 -1.08 2.57 4.85
N ARG A 112 -0.47 1.54 5.43
CA ARG A 112 0.80 1.63 6.13
C ARG A 112 1.83 0.80 5.39
N ILE A 113 2.98 1.37 5.05
CA ILE A 113 4.11 0.64 4.47
C ILE A 113 5.20 0.60 5.53
N THR A 114 5.65 -0.60 5.89
CA THR A 114 6.79 -0.80 6.81
C THR A 114 7.96 -1.45 6.11
N THR A 115 9.15 -1.39 6.70
CA THR A 115 10.35 -2.08 6.20
C THR A 115 10.77 -3.26 7.08
N ALA A 116 9.92 -3.60 8.05
CA ALA A 116 10.12 -4.71 8.96
C ALA A 116 8.75 -5.18 9.48
N ASP A 117 8.56 -6.50 9.45
CA ASP A 117 7.48 -7.20 10.13
C ASP A 117 8.08 -8.41 10.86
N LEU A 118 8.54 -8.20 12.09
CA LEU A 118 9.22 -9.23 12.90
C LEU A 118 8.44 -10.54 13.08
N ILE A 119 7.12 -10.51 12.88
CA ILE A 119 6.26 -11.70 13.01
C ILE A 119 6.31 -12.53 11.74
N MET A 120 6.26 -11.88 10.58
CA MET A 120 6.11 -12.55 9.29
C MET A 120 7.43 -12.69 8.53
N ILE A 121 8.35 -11.73 8.67
CA ILE A 121 9.55 -11.58 7.84
C ILE A 121 10.72 -11.06 8.68
N LEU A 122 11.84 -11.78 8.62
CA LEU A 122 13.05 -11.34 9.28
C LEU A 122 13.53 -10.03 8.63
N PRO A 123 13.70 -8.94 9.39
CA PRO A 123 14.15 -7.68 8.82
C PRO A 123 15.58 -7.81 8.31
N LEU A 124 15.89 -7.04 7.28
CA LEU A 124 17.26 -6.82 6.88
C LEU A 124 18.10 -6.33 8.07
N GLN A 125 19.26 -6.96 8.25
CA GLN A 125 20.20 -6.59 9.31
C GLN A 125 21.03 -5.34 8.95
N ASN A 126 20.96 -4.87 7.71
CA ASN A 126 21.73 -3.73 7.23
C ASN A 126 20.85 -2.47 7.17
N PRO A 127 21.17 -1.40 7.95
CA PRO A 127 20.37 -0.18 7.94
C PRO A 127 20.41 0.50 6.57
N GLY A 128 19.25 0.73 5.97
CA GLY A 128 19.12 1.38 4.67
C GLY A 128 18.02 2.44 4.66
N PHE A 129 18.07 3.28 3.63
CA PHE A 129 17.05 4.28 3.36
C PHE A 129 16.23 3.83 2.16
N ILE A 130 14.90 3.93 2.26
CA ILE A 130 13.99 3.68 1.14
C ILE A 130 13.14 4.93 0.94
N TRP A 131 13.13 5.45 -0.28
CA TRP A 131 12.32 6.59 -0.69
C TRP A 131 11.18 6.15 -1.59
N PRO A 132 9.94 6.07 -1.08
CA PRO A 132 8.78 5.88 -1.93
C PRO A 132 8.39 7.19 -2.63
N TYR A 133 7.95 7.07 -3.87
CA TYR A 133 7.46 8.15 -4.72
C TYR A 133 5.96 8.00 -4.95
N HIS A 134 5.21 9.10 -4.97
CA HIS A 134 3.74 9.08 -5.08
C HIS A 134 3.21 10.21 -5.98
N ASN A 135 4.04 10.75 -6.88
CA ASN A 135 3.64 11.85 -7.75
C ASN A 135 3.00 11.35 -9.05
N LYS A 136 2.43 12.26 -9.85
CA LYS A 136 1.77 11.92 -11.13
C LYS A 136 2.63 11.11 -12.12
N LYS A 137 3.96 11.25 -12.07
CA LYS A 137 4.88 10.49 -12.93
C LYS A 137 5.29 9.13 -12.34
N LEU A 138 5.23 9.01 -11.00
CA LEU A 138 5.59 7.83 -10.23
C LEU A 138 4.45 7.47 -9.27
N PRO A 139 3.31 6.99 -9.79
CA PRO A 139 2.07 6.88 -9.03
C PRO A 139 2.03 5.61 -8.20
N SER A 140 2.74 5.58 -7.06
CA SER A 140 2.50 4.54 -6.05
C SER A 140 1.06 4.61 -5.57
N ARG A 141 0.37 3.48 -5.54
CA ARG A 141 -1.06 3.42 -5.24
C ARG A 141 -1.48 2.07 -4.67
N LEU A 142 -2.56 2.11 -3.88
CA LEU A 142 -3.30 0.94 -3.43
C LEU A 142 -4.43 0.65 -4.43
N ILE A 143 -4.55 -0.60 -4.86
CA ILE A 143 -5.61 -1.07 -5.75
C ILE A 143 -6.51 -1.97 -4.92
N LEU A 144 -7.73 -1.51 -4.67
CA LEU A 144 -8.74 -2.25 -3.93
C LEU A 144 -9.71 -2.94 -4.90
N PRO A 145 -9.91 -4.27 -4.81
CA PRO A 145 -10.91 -4.97 -5.59
C PRO A 145 -12.30 -4.78 -4.95
N VAL A 146 -12.89 -3.62 -5.25
CA VAL A 146 -14.19 -3.22 -4.70
C VAL A 146 -15.34 -3.81 -5.50
N VAL A 147 -16.39 -4.24 -4.79
CA VAL A 147 -17.67 -4.62 -5.38
C VAL A 147 -18.71 -3.57 -4.98
N PRO A 148 -19.53 -3.05 -5.93
CA PRO A 148 -20.63 -2.16 -5.61
C PRO A 148 -21.60 -2.84 -4.64
N ASN A 149 -22.02 -2.10 -3.60
CA ASN A 149 -23.11 -2.51 -2.72
C ASN A 149 -24.45 -1.98 -3.23
#